data_AF-A0A6A4ZNQ9-F1
#
_entry.id   AF-A0A6A4ZNQ9-F1
#
_cell.length_a   1.000
_cell.length_b   1.000
_cell.length_c   1.000
_cell.angle_alpha   90.00
_cell.angle_beta   90.00
_cell.angle_gamma   90.00
#
_symmetry.space_group_name_H-M   'P 1'
#
loop_
_entity.id
_entity.type
_entity.pdbx_description
1 polymer ?
#
loop_
_entity_poly.entity_id
_entity_poly.type
_entity_poly.pdbx_seq_one_letter_code
_entity_poly.pdbx_strand_id
1 'polypeptide(L)'
;MPILFIVNGKPGGPIETNEVPTYPAGHVYAVQKEAWMDYRVWRICLTHKFVVETPSVILADNLVSHVSNASVKTICLDLCSSLQALLPNSPSVCQPLDVGVMGLLKAKMRSLWLRKTPVSTAEENRMMMIKRTIAAFGALGDDVIVKSFVKELPRTYDL
;
A
#
# COMPACT_ATOMS: atom_id res chain seq x y z
N MET A 1 3.47 3.31 -10.57
CA MET A 1 2.55 3.63 -9.44
C MET A 1 3.39 3.80 -8.17
N PRO A 2 3.16 4.86 -7.36
CA PRO A 2 3.87 5.05 -6.09
C PRO A 2 3.55 3.92 -5.09
N ILE A 3 4.38 3.79 -4.05
CA ILE A 3 4.18 2.84 -2.94
C ILE A 3 4.24 3.66 -1.65
N LEU A 4 3.32 3.42 -0.73
CA LEU A 4 3.43 3.94 0.63
C LEU A 4 4.19 2.93 1.50
N PHE A 5 5.32 3.35 2.05
CA PHE A 5 6.07 2.61 3.05
C PHE A 5 5.78 3.16 4.45
N ILE A 6 5.39 2.28 5.36
CA ILE A 6 5.33 2.59 6.78
C ILE A 6 6.61 2.07 7.42
N VAL A 7 7.46 2.97 7.91
CA VAL A 7 8.76 2.64 8.49
C VAL A 7 8.62 2.65 10.01
N ASN A 8 8.98 1.54 10.64
CA ASN A 8 8.98 1.43 12.09
C ASN A 8 10.01 2.41 12.69
N GLY A 9 9.53 3.42 13.41
CA GLY A 9 10.37 4.46 13.99
C GLY A 9 9.55 5.52 14.72
N LYS A 10 10.23 6.40 15.45
CA LYS A 10 9.57 7.54 16.11
C LYS A 10 9.31 8.65 15.08
N PRO A 11 8.06 9.16 14.94
CA PRO A 11 7.80 10.37 14.17
C PRO A 11 8.65 11.56 14.67
N GLY A 12 9.22 12.32 13.76
CA GLY A 12 10.20 13.39 14.01
C GLY A 12 11.55 12.90 14.55
N GLY A 13 11.77 11.58 14.56
CA GLY A 13 13.02 10.96 15.02
C GLY A 13 14.06 10.81 13.90
N PRO A 14 15.25 10.27 14.23
CA PRO A 14 16.38 10.19 13.30
C PRO A 14 16.08 9.46 11.99
N ILE A 15 15.22 8.43 12.01
CA ILE A 15 14.81 7.73 10.79
C ILE A 15 14.08 8.69 9.84
N GLU A 16 13.14 9.49 10.35
CA GLU A 16 12.37 10.42 9.53
C GLU A 16 13.21 11.61 9.08
N THR A 17 14.09 12.12 9.95
CA THR A 17 14.87 13.34 9.66
C THR A 17 16.12 13.09 8.83
N ASN A 18 16.76 11.93 9.00
CA ASN A 18 18.08 11.66 8.42
C ASN A 18 18.03 10.58 7.33
N GLU A 19 17.23 9.52 7.52
CA GLU A 19 17.22 8.38 6.59
C GLU A 19 16.19 8.55 5.46
N VAL A 20 14.94 8.92 5.79
CA VAL A 20 13.87 9.10 4.80
C VAL A 20 14.25 10.03 3.64
N PRO A 21 14.95 11.17 3.85
CA PRO A 21 15.40 12.02 2.75
C PRO A 21 16.35 11.34 1.75
N THR A 22 16.98 10.23 2.16
CA THR A 22 17.89 9.45 1.30
C THR A 22 17.18 8.31 0.55
N TYR A 23 15.95 7.96 0.94
CA TYR A 23 15.19 6.89 0.30
C TYR A 23 14.83 7.23 -1.15
N PRO A 24 14.59 6.22 -2.01
CA PRO A 24 14.25 6.45 -3.41
C PRO A 24 13.06 7.40 -3.60
N ALA A 25 13.22 8.42 -4.45
CA ALA A 25 12.16 9.37 -4.77
C ALA A 25 10.98 8.70 -5.52
N GLY A 26 9.82 9.39 -5.58
CA GLY A 26 8.62 8.91 -6.27
C GLY A 26 7.75 7.95 -5.45
N HIS A 27 8.11 7.72 -4.18
CA HIS A 27 7.34 6.94 -3.22
C HIS A 27 7.00 7.79 -2.00
N VAL A 28 6.06 7.30 -1.19
CA VAL A 28 5.62 7.99 0.04
C VAL A 28 6.13 7.22 1.24
N TYR A 29 6.64 7.93 2.23
CA TYR A 29 7.22 7.35 3.44
C TYR A 29 6.54 7.96 4.66
N ALA A 30 6.01 7.10 5.53
CA ALA A 30 5.46 7.51 6.82
C ALA A 30 6.22 6.80 7.93
N VAL A 31 6.81 7.55 8.87
CA VAL A 31 7.45 6.96 10.04
C VAL A 31 6.43 6.84 11.17
N GLN A 32 6.31 5.65 11.76
CA GLN A 32 5.35 5.37 12.83
C GLN A 32 5.90 4.27 13.74
N LYS A 33 5.66 4.35 15.04
CA LYS A 33 6.29 3.48 16.05
C LYS A 33 5.87 2.02 15.91
N GLU A 34 4.62 1.77 15.54
CA GLU A 34 4.04 0.42 15.47
C GLU A 34 3.95 -0.10 14.01
N ALA A 35 4.25 0.75 13.03
CA ALA A 35 4.27 0.44 11.59
C ALA A 35 2.99 -0.23 11.03
N TRP A 36 1.81 0.28 11.40
CA TRP A 36 0.48 -0.17 10.97
C TRP A 36 -0.36 0.97 10.36
N MET A 37 -1.46 0.60 9.71
CA MET A 37 -2.35 1.53 9.02
C MET A 37 -3.32 2.23 9.98
N ASP A 38 -2.83 3.25 10.69
CA ASP A 38 -3.68 4.12 11.51
C ASP A 38 -4.41 5.18 10.66
N TYR A 39 -5.26 6.00 11.31
CA TYR A 39 -5.98 7.08 10.64
C TYR A 39 -5.06 8.10 9.95
N ARG A 40 -3.89 8.41 10.53
CA ARG A 40 -2.94 9.37 9.96
C ARG A 40 -2.33 8.82 8.67
N VAL A 41 -1.86 7.57 8.69
CA VAL A 41 -1.27 6.90 7.53
C VAL A 41 -2.32 6.68 6.45
N TRP A 42 -3.54 6.28 6.81
CA TRP A 42 -4.64 6.15 5.87
C TRP A 42 -4.95 7.47 5.14
N ARG A 43 -4.99 8.59 5.88
CA ARG A 43 -5.18 9.91 5.28
C ARG A 43 -4.05 10.30 4.32
N ILE A 44 -2.81 9.83 4.54
CA ILE A 44 -1.72 10.02 3.58
C ILE A 44 -2.05 9.31 2.26
N CYS A 45 -2.56 8.07 2.28
CA CYS A 45 -3.02 7.37 1.08
C CYS A 45 -4.06 8.18 0.31
N LEU A 46 -5.08 8.69 1.02
CA LEU A 46 -6.17 9.45 0.40
C LEU A 46 -5.71 10.77 -0.24
N THR A 47 -4.70 11.43 0.36
CA THR A 47 -4.27 12.79 -0.05
C THR A 47 -3.10 12.82 -1.02
N HIS A 48 -2.23 11.79 -1.05
CA HIS A 48 -1.02 11.77 -1.88
C HIS A 48 -1.24 11.21 -3.30
N LYS A 49 -2.39 11.50 -3.91
CA LYS A 49 -2.72 11.17 -5.31
C LYS A 49 -2.71 9.67 -5.66
N PHE A 50 -2.95 8.78 -4.70
CA PHE A 50 -3.34 7.41 -5.05
C PHE A 50 -4.75 7.35 -5.67
N VAL A 51 -5.55 8.38 -5.39
CA VAL A 51 -6.83 8.65 -6.06
C VAL A 51 -6.55 9.69 -7.14
N VAL A 52 -6.49 9.25 -8.40
CA VAL A 52 -6.09 10.08 -9.54
C VAL A 52 -7.30 10.65 -10.28
N GLU A 53 -8.41 9.91 -10.29
CA GLU A 53 -9.62 10.26 -11.02
C GLU A 53 -10.84 10.23 -10.09
N THR A 54 -11.71 11.22 -10.24
CA THR A 54 -12.94 11.37 -9.47
C THR A 54 -14.10 11.63 -10.45
N PRO A 55 -15.27 11.02 -10.25
CA PRO A 55 -15.62 10.11 -9.16
C PRO A 55 -14.96 8.73 -9.29
N SER A 56 -14.59 8.12 -8.17
CA SER A 56 -14.03 6.77 -8.12
C SER A 56 -14.56 5.96 -6.94
N VAL A 57 -14.35 4.65 -6.98
CA VAL A 57 -14.66 3.73 -5.88
C VAL A 57 -13.35 3.27 -5.25
N ILE A 58 -13.19 3.52 -3.96
CA ILE A 58 -12.08 3.02 -3.16
C ILE A 58 -12.49 1.69 -2.56
N LEU A 59 -11.82 0.61 -2.96
CA LEU A 59 -12.03 -0.72 -2.39
C LEU A 59 -10.98 -0.96 -1.30
N ALA A 60 -11.42 -1.15 -0.05
CA ALA A 60 -10.55 -1.38 1.10
C ALA A 60 -11.10 -2.47 2.03
N ASP A 61 -10.24 -3.06 2.83
CA ASP A 61 -10.68 -3.96 3.90
C ASP A 61 -11.43 -3.19 5.01
N ASN A 62 -12.03 -3.92 5.95
CA ASN A 62 -12.82 -3.35 7.04
C ASN A 62 -11.97 -2.88 8.24
N LEU A 63 -10.72 -2.43 8.00
CA LEU A 63 -9.90 -1.90 9.08
C LEU A 63 -10.57 -0.65 9.67
N VAL A 64 -10.54 -0.50 11.00
CA VAL A 64 -11.22 0.60 11.72
C VAL A 64 -10.83 1.98 11.19
N SER A 65 -9.57 2.17 10.78
CA SER A 65 -9.10 3.42 10.17
C SER A 65 -9.78 3.71 8.82
N HIS A 66 -9.99 2.68 7.99
CA HIS A 66 -10.62 2.78 6.67
C HIS A 66 -12.13 3.09 6.76
N VAL A 67 -12.86 2.42 7.65
CA VAL A 67 -14.32 2.56 7.77
C VAL A 67 -14.77 3.60 8.79
N SER A 68 -13.83 4.33 9.39
CA SER A 68 -14.16 5.41 10.32
C SER A 68 -15.00 6.50 9.65
N ASN A 69 -15.88 7.15 10.41
CA ASN A 69 -16.67 8.30 9.93
C ASN A 69 -15.80 9.40 9.32
N ALA A 70 -14.61 9.62 9.88
CA ALA A 70 -13.67 10.62 9.37
C ALA A 70 -13.09 10.24 8.01
N SER A 71 -12.76 8.95 7.81
CA SER A 71 -12.34 8.42 6.52
C SER A 71 -13.44 8.55 5.47
N VAL A 72 -14.66 8.07 5.78
CA VAL A 72 -15.80 8.14 4.86
C VAL A 72 -16.10 9.59 4.46
N LYS A 73 -16.08 10.52 5.42
CA LYS A 73 -16.24 11.96 5.13
C LYS A 73 -15.15 12.49 4.19
N THR A 74 -13.88 12.15 4.44
CA THR A 74 -12.77 12.56 3.56
C THR A 74 -12.98 12.03 2.14
N ILE A 75 -13.35 10.76 2.00
CA ILE A 75 -13.55 10.11 0.70
C ILE A 75 -14.74 10.72 -0.05
N CYS A 76 -15.87 10.89 0.62
CA CYS A 76 -17.09 11.40 -0.02
C CYS A 76 -17.02 12.90 -0.31
N LEU A 77 -16.53 13.71 0.64
CA LEU A 77 -16.62 15.17 0.57
C LEU A 77 -15.39 15.80 -0.08
N ASP A 78 -14.20 15.30 0.23
CA ASP A 78 -12.96 15.91 -0.25
C ASP A 78 -12.51 15.29 -1.58
N LEU A 79 -12.76 13.99 -1.77
CA LEU A 79 -12.38 13.25 -2.98
C LEU A 79 -13.53 13.03 -3.96
N CYS A 80 -14.77 13.35 -3.62
CA CYS A 80 -15.94 13.06 -4.47
C CYS A 80 -16.00 11.59 -4.91
N SER A 81 -15.60 10.67 -4.03
CA SER A 81 -15.51 9.23 -4.28
C SER A 81 -16.37 8.46 -3.29
N SER A 82 -16.55 7.15 -3.50
CA SER A 82 -17.22 6.26 -2.56
C SER A 82 -16.24 5.25 -1.97
N LEU A 83 -16.52 4.80 -0.74
CA LEU A 83 -15.78 3.71 -0.09
C LEU A 83 -16.62 2.43 -0.21
N GLN A 84 -16.06 1.40 -0.83
CA GLN A 84 -16.55 0.03 -0.74
C GLN A 84 -15.68 -0.73 0.25
N ALA A 85 -16.20 -0.93 1.47
CA ALA A 85 -15.56 -1.79 2.45
C ALA A 85 -15.85 -3.27 2.12
N LEU A 86 -14.85 -4.11 2.25
CA LEU A 86 -15.01 -5.57 2.19
C LEU A 86 -15.67 -6.09 3.46
N LEU A 87 -16.30 -7.26 3.37
CA LEU A 87 -16.83 -7.95 4.53
C LEU A 87 -15.70 -8.28 5.54
N PRO A 88 -16.00 -8.34 6.85
CA PRO A 88 -15.04 -8.79 7.83
C PRO A 88 -14.45 -10.16 7.45
N ASN A 89 -13.13 -10.31 7.61
CA ASN A 89 -12.38 -11.55 7.35
C ASN A 89 -12.43 -12.07 5.91
N SER A 90 -12.82 -11.26 4.92
CA SER A 90 -12.75 -11.61 3.50
C SER A 90 -11.57 -11.06 2.67
N PRO A 91 -10.54 -10.35 3.19
CA PRO A 91 -9.46 -9.82 2.32
C PRO A 91 -8.77 -10.87 1.43
N SER A 92 -8.47 -12.03 1.99
CA SER A 92 -7.84 -13.15 1.28
C SER A 92 -8.72 -13.80 0.20
N VAL A 93 -9.99 -13.42 0.10
CA VAL A 93 -10.95 -13.93 -0.87
C VAL A 93 -11.45 -12.85 -1.81
N CYS A 94 -11.61 -11.62 -1.35
CA CYS A 94 -12.31 -10.58 -2.09
C CYS A 94 -11.46 -9.34 -2.39
N GLN A 95 -10.25 -9.21 -1.82
CA GLN A 95 -9.40 -8.04 -2.06
C GLN A 95 -8.46 -8.30 -3.25
N PRO A 96 -8.59 -7.56 -4.37
CA PRO A 96 -7.74 -7.75 -5.55
C PRO A 96 -6.23 -7.67 -5.24
N LEU A 97 -5.86 -6.80 -4.30
CA LEU A 97 -4.47 -6.66 -3.84
C LEU A 97 -3.94 -7.95 -3.21
N ASP A 98 -4.71 -8.56 -2.31
CA ASP A 98 -4.28 -9.76 -1.59
C ASP A 98 -4.32 -11.00 -2.48
N VAL A 99 -5.39 -11.17 -3.27
CA VAL A 99 -5.59 -12.39 -4.06
C VAL A 99 -4.75 -12.42 -5.33
N GLY A 100 -4.62 -11.29 -6.03
CA GLY A 100 -3.97 -11.24 -7.34
C GLY A 100 -2.54 -10.71 -7.35
N VAL A 101 -2.21 -9.77 -6.45
CA VAL A 101 -0.92 -9.05 -6.50
C VAL A 101 0.07 -9.55 -5.46
N MET A 102 -0.39 -9.74 -4.21
CA MET A 102 0.47 -9.98 -3.05
C MET A 102 1.30 -11.27 -3.18
N GLY A 103 0.72 -12.35 -3.71
CA GLY A 103 1.43 -13.61 -3.93
C GLY A 103 2.63 -13.46 -4.87
N LEU A 104 2.42 -12.78 -6.00
CA LEU A 104 3.46 -12.53 -7.00
C LEU A 104 4.52 -11.54 -6.49
N LEU A 105 4.10 -10.48 -5.82
CA LEU A 105 5.00 -9.52 -5.17
C LEU A 105 5.95 -10.22 -4.20
N LYS A 106 5.41 -11.05 -3.28
CA LYS A 106 6.21 -11.83 -2.33
C LYS A 106 7.18 -12.78 -3.05
N ALA A 107 6.76 -13.42 -4.13
CA ALA A 107 7.64 -14.29 -4.92
C ALA A 107 8.81 -13.52 -5.56
N LYS A 108 8.54 -12.36 -6.15
CA LYS A 108 9.58 -11.48 -6.72
C LYS A 108 10.54 -10.97 -5.65
N MET A 109 10.03 -10.53 -4.50
CA MET A 109 10.86 -10.10 -3.37
C MET A 109 11.78 -11.21 -2.86
N ARG A 110 11.28 -12.46 -2.75
CA ARG A 110 12.08 -13.64 -2.38
C ARG A 110 13.18 -13.93 -3.40
N SER A 111 12.86 -13.87 -4.70
CA SER A 111 13.84 -14.07 -5.77
C SER A 111 14.97 -13.03 -5.71
N LEU A 112 14.62 -11.75 -5.49
CA LEU A 112 15.61 -10.68 -5.33
C LEU A 112 16.40 -10.80 -4.01
N TRP A 113 15.81 -11.38 -2.96
CA TRP A 113 16.52 -11.63 -1.69
C TRP A 113 17.71 -12.59 -1.87
N LEU A 114 17.59 -13.61 -2.72
CA LEU A 114 18.67 -14.58 -2.96
C LEU A 114 19.93 -13.97 -3.58
N ARG A 115 19.82 -12.79 -4.18
CA ARG A 115 20.94 -12.08 -4.84
C ARG A 115 21.51 -10.96 -3.99
N LYS A 116 21.09 -10.86 -2.73
CA LYS A 116 21.45 -9.75 -1.83
C LYS A 116 22.88 -9.86 -1.34
N THR A 117 23.60 -8.74 -1.36
CA THR A 117 24.83 -8.55 -0.58
C THR A 117 24.51 -8.36 0.90
N PRO A 118 25.28 -8.99 1.81
CA PRO A 118 25.14 -8.74 3.25
C PRO A 118 25.26 -7.24 3.55
N VAL A 119 24.46 -6.77 4.50
CA VAL A 119 24.51 -5.40 5.04
C VAL A 119 24.79 -5.49 6.54
N SER A 120 25.43 -4.47 7.09
CA SER A 120 25.91 -4.48 8.48
C SER A 120 25.06 -3.62 9.40
N THR A 121 24.30 -2.66 8.88
CA THR A 121 23.51 -1.72 9.68
C THR A 121 22.00 -1.86 9.46
N ALA A 122 21.23 -1.39 10.44
CA ALA A 122 19.76 -1.38 10.35
C ALA A 122 19.26 -0.41 9.26
N GLU A 123 19.95 0.71 9.06
CA GLU A 123 19.67 1.70 8.02
C GLU A 123 19.87 1.11 6.62
N GLU A 124 21.02 0.50 6.36
CA GLU A 124 21.29 -0.20 5.10
C GLU A 124 20.25 -1.31 4.85
N ASN A 125 19.86 -2.03 5.91
CA ASN A 125 18.84 -3.06 5.78
C ASN A 125 17.48 -2.48 5.38
N ARG A 126 17.04 -1.37 5.99
CA ARG A 126 15.80 -0.66 5.59
C ARG A 126 15.87 -0.19 4.14
N MET A 127 16.94 0.52 3.76
CA MET A 127 17.17 0.99 2.38
C MET A 127 17.10 -0.16 1.37
N MET A 128 17.79 -1.28 1.67
CA MET A 128 17.81 -2.47 0.83
C MET A 128 16.45 -3.17 0.72
N MET A 129 15.61 -3.09 1.77
CA MET A 129 14.24 -3.61 1.71
C MET A 129 13.35 -2.72 0.86
N ILE A 130 13.43 -1.40 1.03
CA ILE A 130 12.67 -0.42 0.25
C ILE A 130 13.00 -0.55 -1.24
N LYS A 131 14.28 -0.48 -1.62
CA LYS A 131 14.73 -0.63 -3.02
C LYS A 131 14.24 -1.93 -3.65
N ARG A 132 14.20 -3.01 -2.87
CA ARG A 132 13.76 -4.31 -3.35
C ARG A 132 12.25 -4.39 -3.53
N THR A 133 11.47 -3.85 -2.60
CA THR A 133 10.03 -3.78 -2.75
C THR A 133 9.67 -2.96 -3.99
N ILE A 134 10.36 -1.83 -4.21
CA ILE A 134 10.19 -1.00 -5.41
C ILE A 134 10.51 -1.81 -6.68
N ALA A 135 11.68 -2.47 -6.73
CA ALA A 135 12.06 -3.28 -7.89
C ALA A 135 11.11 -4.47 -8.12
N ALA A 136 10.67 -5.14 -7.06
CA ALA A 136 9.73 -6.25 -7.14
C ALA A 136 8.36 -5.81 -7.64
N PHE A 137 7.86 -4.68 -7.14
CA PHE A 137 6.57 -4.12 -7.52
C PHE A 137 6.60 -3.55 -8.94
N GLY A 138 7.67 -2.84 -9.32
CA GLY A 138 7.83 -2.32 -10.69
C GLY A 138 8.05 -3.39 -11.75
N ALA A 139 8.41 -4.62 -11.35
CA ALA A 139 8.49 -5.78 -12.24
C ALA A 139 7.15 -6.49 -12.42
N LEU A 140 6.08 -6.06 -11.73
CA LEU A 140 4.73 -6.54 -11.97
C LEU A 140 4.16 -5.75 -13.16
N GLY A 141 3.63 -6.46 -14.16
CA GLY A 141 2.93 -5.81 -15.27
C GLY A 141 1.60 -5.24 -14.82
N ASP A 142 1.16 -4.16 -15.46
CA ASP A 142 -0.16 -3.56 -15.21
C ASP A 142 -1.30 -4.58 -15.43
N ASP A 143 -1.07 -5.57 -16.31
CA ASP A 143 -2.00 -6.67 -16.55
C ASP A 143 -2.27 -7.52 -15.29
N VAL A 144 -1.31 -7.65 -14.38
CA VAL A 144 -1.48 -8.35 -13.09
C VAL A 144 -2.50 -7.62 -12.22
N ILE A 145 -2.41 -6.29 -12.19
CA ILE A 145 -3.33 -5.45 -11.43
C ILE A 145 -4.73 -5.54 -12.07
N VAL A 146 -4.84 -5.35 -13.38
CA VAL A 146 -6.15 -5.43 -14.07
C VAL A 146 -6.80 -6.80 -13.88
N LYS A 147 -6.03 -7.89 -14.04
CA LYS A 147 -6.55 -9.27 -13.87
C LYS A 147 -7.00 -9.54 -12.44
N SER A 148 -6.39 -8.91 -11.43
CA SER A 148 -6.84 -9.10 -10.05
C SER A 148 -8.23 -8.51 -9.83
N PHE A 149 -8.53 -7.33 -10.38
CA PHE A 149 -9.87 -6.76 -10.32
C PHE A 149 -10.90 -7.59 -11.11
N VAL A 150 -10.55 -8.04 -12.31
CA VAL A 150 -11.46 -8.86 -13.15
C VAL A 150 -11.80 -10.20 -12.49
N LYS A 151 -10.87 -10.75 -11.71
CA LYS A 151 -11.08 -12.02 -11.02
C LYS A 151 -12.00 -11.88 -9.80
N GLU A 152 -11.83 -10.81 -9.02
CA GLU A 152 -12.51 -10.67 -7.72
C GLU A 152 -13.83 -9.90 -7.79
N LEU A 153 -14.06 -9.08 -8.82
CA LEU A 153 -15.33 -8.39 -8.99
C LEU A 153 -16.40 -9.35 -9.57
N PRO A 154 -17.62 -9.36 -9.00
CA PRO A 154 -18.73 -10.18 -9.53
C PRO A 154 -18.99 -9.86 -11.00
N ARG A 155 -19.26 -10.89 -11.81
CA ARG A 155 -19.65 -10.67 -13.19
C ARG A 155 -21.14 -10.29 -13.21
N THR A 156 -21.52 -9.45 -14.16
CA THR A 156 -22.91 -8.97 -14.33
C THR A 156 -23.95 -10.07 -14.59
N TYR A 157 -23.54 -11.33 -14.73
CA TYR A 157 -24.43 -12.48 -14.87
C TYR A 157 -24.68 -13.24 -13.55
N ASP A 158 -24.05 -12.81 -12.44
CA ASP A 158 -24.17 -13.40 -11.11
C ASP A 158 -25.14 -12.62 -10.18
N LEU A 159 -25.87 -11.63 -10.72
CA LEU A 159 -26.89 -10.79 -10.05
C LEU A 159 -28.24 -10.93 -10.77
#